data_AF-A0A9D4YQT3-F1
#
_entry.id   AF-A0A9D4YQT3-F1
#
_cell.length_a   1.000
_cell.length_b   1.000
_cell.length_c   1.000
_cell.angle_alpha   90.00
_cell.angle_beta   90.00
_cell.angle_gamma   90.00
#
_symmetry.space_group_name_H-M   'P 1'
#
loop_
_entity.id
_entity.type
_entity.pdbx_description
1 polymer ?
#
loop_
_entity_poly.entity_id
_entity_poly.type
_entity_poly.pdbx_seq_one_letter_code
_entity_poly.pdbx_strand_id
1 'polypeptide(L)'
;MAARVSVIEAQSGRQQRVSTSVEQNVPILSKSRFFGAHLPPPIFDDTKSWAAFLVQFESVATLNGWTVQDKAQVLVVQLRDAAAEYLEYVPQVIRSNYEALVLALESLFGDRHLLQL
;
A
#
# COMPACT_ATOMS: atom_id res chain seq x y z
N MET A 1 -11.71 -61.41 -41.71
CA MET A 1 -12.46 -60.49 -42.59
C MET A 1 -13.59 -59.88 -41.76
N ALA A 2 -13.43 -58.65 -41.26
CA ALA A 2 -14.50 -57.91 -40.58
C ALA A 2 -14.20 -56.41 -40.70
N ALA A 3 -15.05 -55.74 -41.47
CA ALA A 3 -14.99 -54.33 -41.80
C ALA A 3 -15.43 -53.47 -40.59
N ARG A 4 -14.78 -52.31 -40.41
CA ARG A 4 -15.26 -51.26 -39.49
C ARG A 4 -15.98 -50.21 -40.32
N VAL A 5 -17.26 -50.03 -40.00
CA VAL A 5 -18.18 -49.05 -40.57
C VAL A 5 -17.86 -47.66 -40.01
N SER A 6 -17.95 -46.69 -40.90
CA SER A 6 -17.61 -45.27 -40.79
C SER A 6 -18.46 -44.50 -39.77
N VAL A 7 -17.88 -43.45 -39.18
CA VAL A 7 -18.63 -42.31 -38.64
C VAL A 7 -18.12 -41.06 -39.33
N ILE A 8 -19.08 -40.39 -39.96
CA ILE A 8 -18.97 -39.12 -40.66
C ILE A 8 -19.47 -38.02 -39.70
N GLU A 9 -18.94 -36.82 -39.92
CA GLU A 9 -19.67 -35.54 -39.86
C GLU A 9 -19.38 -34.55 -38.72
N ALA A 10 -19.42 -33.29 -39.16
CA ALA A 10 -19.62 -32.03 -38.45
C ALA A 10 -18.37 -31.35 -37.84
N GLN A 11 -17.65 -30.61 -38.69
CA GLN A 11 -16.95 -29.40 -38.26
C GLN A 11 -17.90 -28.21 -38.49
N SER A 12 -18.59 -27.82 -37.42
CA SER A 12 -19.44 -26.63 -37.37
C SER A 12 -18.74 -25.56 -36.54
N GLY A 13 -18.67 -24.36 -37.12
CA GLY A 13 -17.75 -23.31 -36.73
C GLY A 13 -18.01 -22.64 -35.39
N ARG A 14 -17.01 -21.89 -34.94
CA ARG A 14 -17.19 -20.61 -34.25
C ARG A 14 -15.86 -19.86 -34.14
N GLN A 15 -15.96 -18.60 -34.54
CA GLN A 15 -14.97 -17.52 -34.50
C GLN A 15 -13.96 -17.63 -33.35
N GLN A 16 -12.68 -17.60 -33.69
CA GLN A 16 -11.60 -17.23 -32.78
C GLN A 16 -11.75 -15.75 -32.43
N ARG A 17 -12.50 -15.45 -31.37
CA ARG A 17 -12.31 -14.23 -30.60
C ARG A 17 -11.18 -14.52 -29.63
N VAL A 18 -9.96 -14.13 -30.00
CA VAL A 18 -8.84 -14.07 -29.05
C VAL A 18 -9.18 -12.98 -28.05
N SER A 19 -9.90 -13.34 -27.00
CA SER A 19 -9.99 -12.52 -25.79
C SER A 19 -8.67 -12.71 -25.06
N THR A 20 -7.69 -11.87 -25.35
CA THR A 20 -6.55 -11.67 -24.45
C THR A 20 -7.10 -11.04 -23.17
N SER A 21 -7.53 -11.87 -22.22
CA SER A 21 -7.59 -11.45 -20.83
C SER A 21 -6.16 -11.17 -20.42
N VAL A 22 -5.77 -9.90 -20.46
CA VAL A 22 -4.71 -9.41 -19.57
C VAL A 22 -5.24 -9.65 -18.17
N GLU A 23 -4.94 -10.82 -17.62
CA GLU A 23 -5.03 -11.04 -16.19
C GLU A 23 -3.97 -10.10 -15.59
N GLN A 24 -4.37 -8.84 -15.41
CA GLN A 24 -3.68 -7.92 -14.54
C GLN A 24 -3.68 -8.64 -13.21
N ASN A 25 -2.52 -9.18 -12.87
CA ASN A 25 -2.23 -9.84 -11.62
C ASN A 25 -2.19 -8.77 -10.52
N VAL A 26 -3.29 -8.02 -10.39
CA VAL A 26 -3.59 -7.27 -9.18
C VAL A 26 -3.72 -8.36 -8.14
N PRO A 27 -2.87 -8.40 -7.09
CA PRO A 27 -3.13 -9.29 -5.99
C PRO A 27 -4.51 -8.92 -5.48
N ILE A 28 -5.50 -9.74 -5.83
CA ILE A 28 -6.86 -9.61 -5.37
C ILE A 28 -6.69 -9.76 -3.87
N LEU A 29 -6.78 -8.63 -3.14
CA LEU A 29 -6.71 -8.61 -1.70
C LEU A 29 -7.83 -9.55 -1.24
N SER A 30 -7.43 -10.79 -1.01
CA SER A 30 -8.32 -11.91 -0.87
C SER A 30 -9.11 -11.64 0.38
N LYS A 31 -10.42 -11.53 0.17
CA LYS A 31 -11.40 -11.13 1.15
C LYS A 31 -11.44 -12.20 2.24
N SER A 32 -10.55 -12.10 3.23
CA SER A 32 -10.58 -12.68 4.58
C SER A 32 -9.18 -12.62 5.22
N ARG A 33 -8.95 -11.68 6.16
CA ARG A 33 -8.09 -11.89 7.35
C ARG A 33 -8.09 -10.78 8.40
N PHE A 34 -8.90 -9.73 8.30
CA PHE A 34 -8.93 -8.65 9.31
C PHE A 34 -9.76 -8.95 10.57
N PHE A 35 -10.14 -10.21 10.81
CA PHE A 35 -10.67 -10.63 12.11
C PHE A 35 -9.50 -11.03 13.01
N GLY A 36 -8.94 -10.05 13.71
CA GLY A 36 -7.99 -10.25 14.81
C GLY A 36 -6.49 -10.02 14.51
N ALA A 37 -6.11 -9.72 13.28
CA ALA A 37 -4.72 -9.42 12.92
C ALA A 37 -4.54 -7.91 12.66
N HIS A 38 -3.70 -7.28 13.48
CA HIS A 38 -3.28 -5.89 13.32
C HIS A 38 -2.60 -5.70 11.95
N LEU A 39 -3.08 -4.74 11.16
CA LEU A 39 -2.47 -4.35 9.91
C LEU A 39 -1.04 -3.85 10.14
N PRO A 40 -0.07 -4.26 9.32
CA PRO A 40 1.28 -3.73 9.44
C PRO A 40 1.28 -2.22 9.10
N PRO A 41 1.96 -1.38 9.89
CA PRO A 41 2.16 0.03 9.56
C PRO A 41 2.93 0.20 8.24
N PRO A 42 2.64 1.22 7.43
CA PRO A 42 3.45 1.57 6.28
C PRO A 42 4.79 2.17 6.72
N ILE A 43 5.83 2.00 5.90
CA ILE A 43 7.17 2.58 6.10
C ILE A 43 7.29 3.86 5.27
N PHE A 44 7.93 4.90 5.81
CA PHE A 44 8.29 6.11 5.08
C PHE A 44 9.78 6.11 4.73
N ASP A 45 10.08 5.95 3.44
CA ASP A 45 11.41 5.78 2.83
C ASP A 45 11.66 6.80 1.70
N ASP A 46 10.96 7.95 1.72
CA ASP A 46 11.00 9.00 0.68
C ASP A 46 10.60 8.54 -0.75
N THR A 47 10.11 7.29 -0.92
CA THR A 47 9.65 6.78 -2.24
C THR A 47 8.28 7.30 -2.63
N LYS A 48 7.48 7.72 -1.65
CA LYS A 48 6.12 8.26 -1.81
C LYS A 48 6.08 9.63 -1.17
N SER A 49 5.21 10.50 -1.67
CA SER A 49 5.00 11.79 -1.03
C SER A 49 4.51 11.62 0.41
N TRP A 50 4.92 12.55 1.27
CA TRP A 50 4.53 12.59 2.68
C TRP A 50 3.00 12.52 2.87
N ALA A 51 2.25 13.26 2.05
CA ALA A 51 0.78 13.24 2.09
C ALA A 51 0.20 11.85 1.76
N ALA A 52 0.72 11.16 0.75
CA ALA A 52 0.25 9.82 0.40
C ALA A 52 0.57 8.80 1.50
N PHE A 53 1.74 8.91 2.13
CA PHE A 53 2.11 8.10 3.29
C PHE A 53 1.15 8.32 4.47
N LEU A 54 0.85 9.58 4.83
CA LEU A 54 -0.04 9.90 5.94
C LEU A 54 -1.46 9.33 5.75
N VAL A 55 -2.02 9.40 4.54
CA VAL A 55 -3.34 8.82 4.26
C VAL A 55 -3.36 7.31 4.52
N GLN A 56 -2.32 6.60 4.10
CA GLN A 56 -2.20 5.15 4.35
C GLN A 56 -1.98 4.86 5.83
N PHE A 57 -1.12 5.64 6.50
CA PHE A 57 -0.84 5.53 7.91
C PHE A 57 -2.11 5.70 8.75
N GLU A 58 -2.92 6.73 8.48
CA GLU A 58 -4.17 7.00 9.20
C GLU A 58 -5.23 5.93 8.96
N SER A 59 -5.28 5.38 7.75
CA SER A 59 -6.17 4.26 7.42
C SER A 59 -5.82 3.03 8.24
N VAL A 60 -4.53 2.68 8.31
CA VAL A 60 -4.02 1.56 9.12
C VAL A 60 -4.24 1.82 10.62
N ALA A 61 -3.99 3.04 11.09
CA ALA A 61 -4.19 3.43 12.47
C ALA A 61 -5.66 3.29 12.90
N THR A 62 -6.59 3.69 12.04
CA THR A 62 -8.03 3.55 12.26
C THR A 62 -8.44 2.08 12.33
N LEU A 63 -7.98 1.27 11.38
CA LEU A 63 -8.30 -0.17 11.32
C LEU A 63 -7.71 -0.94 12.50
N ASN A 64 -6.58 -0.46 13.06
CA ASN A 64 -5.94 -1.06 14.22
C ASN A 64 -6.40 -0.47 15.56
N GLY A 65 -7.23 0.58 15.56
CA GLY A 65 -7.68 1.24 16.78
C GLY A 65 -6.57 1.95 17.57
N TRP A 66 -5.56 2.50 16.88
CA TRP A 66 -4.45 3.20 17.53
C TRP A 66 -4.91 4.47 18.24
N THR A 67 -4.42 4.64 19.47
CA THR A 67 -4.52 5.92 20.18
C THR A 67 -3.61 6.97 19.54
N VAL A 68 -3.81 8.25 19.86
CA VAL A 68 -2.92 9.33 19.40
C VAL A 68 -1.47 9.08 19.85
N GLN A 69 -1.28 8.50 21.04
CA GLN A 69 0.06 8.13 21.53
C GLN A 69 0.68 7.00 20.72
N ASP A 70 -0.10 5.95 20.38
CA ASP A 70 0.37 4.86 19.53
C ASP A 70 0.76 5.39 18.15
N LYS A 71 -0.06 6.28 17.57
CA LYS A 71 0.26 6.93 16.29
C LYS A 71 1.60 7.64 16.34
N ALA A 72 1.88 8.43 17.38
CA ALA A 72 3.16 9.13 17.52
C ALA A 72 4.34 8.14 17.59
N GLN A 73 4.24 7.10 18.43
CA GLN A 73 5.31 6.11 18.58
C GLN A 73 5.55 5.28 17.31
N VAL A 74 4.47 4.80 16.69
CA VAL A 74 4.58 4.05 15.45
C VAL A 74 5.13 4.94 14.35
N LEU A 75 4.69 6.19 14.23
CA LEU A 75 5.20 7.13 13.24
C LEU A 75 6.72 7.29 13.35
N VAL A 76 7.24 7.52 14.56
CA VAL A 76 8.69 7.57 14.84
C VAL A 76 9.41 6.31 14.36
N VAL A 77 8.84 5.13 14.61
CA VAL A 77 9.44 3.84 14.22
C VAL A 77 9.37 3.60 12.71
N GLN A 78 8.43 4.20 11.99
CA GLN A 78 8.24 3.99 10.55
C GLN A 78 9.09 4.90 9.65
N LEU A 79 9.78 5.90 10.20
CA LEU A 79 10.66 6.76 9.41
C LEU A 79 11.97 6.04 9.09
N ARG A 80 12.45 6.18 7.85
CA ARG A 80 13.74 5.67 7.39
C ARG A 80 14.59 6.80 6.81
N ASP A 81 15.87 6.51 6.67
CA ASP A 81 16.86 7.38 6.00
C ASP A 81 16.81 8.83 6.52
N ALA A 82 16.73 9.81 5.63
CA ALA A 82 16.73 11.24 5.98
C ALA A 82 15.62 11.64 6.99
N ALA A 83 14.48 10.94 6.99
CA ALA A 83 13.41 11.20 7.95
C ALA A 83 13.74 10.65 9.34
N ALA A 84 14.44 9.51 9.42
CA ALA A 84 14.93 8.98 10.68
C ALA A 84 16.08 9.82 11.25
N GLU A 85 17.01 10.28 10.41
CA GLU A 85 18.10 11.17 10.81
C GLU A 85 17.57 12.51 11.34
N TYR A 86 16.49 13.03 10.74
CA TYR A 86 15.85 14.25 11.24
C TYR A 86 15.38 14.13 12.70
N LEU A 87 14.93 12.93 13.13
CA LEU A 87 14.46 12.71 14.49
C LEU A 87 15.54 12.95 15.56
N GLU A 88 16.83 12.89 15.22
CA GLU A 88 17.93 13.20 16.15
C GLU A 88 17.88 14.65 16.63
N TYR A 89 17.41 15.56 15.77
CA TYR A 89 17.33 16.98 16.04
C TYR A 89 15.96 17.41 16.59
N VAL A 90 14.97 16.51 16.60
CA VAL A 90 13.62 16.79 17.09
C VAL A 90 13.51 16.54 18.60
N PRO A 91 13.15 17.57 19.40
CA PRO A 91 12.89 17.40 20.83
C PRO A 91 11.90 16.27 21.12
N GLN A 92 12.12 15.54 22.21
CA GLN A 92 11.24 14.42 22.59
C GLN A 92 9.77 14.85 22.77
N VAL A 93 9.53 16.06 23.29
CA VAL A 93 8.18 16.62 23.44
C VAL A 93 7.44 16.73 22.10
N ILE A 94 8.16 16.97 21.00
CA ILE A 94 7.61 16.99 19.64
C ILE A 94 7.43 15.55 19.15
N ARG A 95 8.43 14.66 19.34
CA ARG A 95 8.34 13.25 18.92
C ARG A 95 7.20 12.46 19.61
N SER A 96 6.82 12.84 20.82
CA SER A 96 5.72 12.22 21.57
C SER A 96 4.35 12.84 21.29
N ASN A 97 4.29 13.97 20.59
CA ASN A 97 3.04 14.61 20.18
C ASN A 97 2.80 14.36 18.69
N TYR A 98 1.75 13.60 18.37
CA TYR A 98 1.45 13.20 17.00
C TYR A 98 1.29 14.40 16.05
N GLU A 99 0.48 15.40 16.42
CA GLU A 99 0.21 16.56 15.56
C GLU A 99 1.47 17.39 15.34
N ALA A 100 2.24 17.64 16.41
CA ALA A 100 3.48 18.40 16.31
C ALA A 100 4.52 17.68 15.44
N LEU A 101 4.62 16.35 15.55
CA LEU A 101 5.51 15.54 14.74
C LEU A 101 5.09 15.54 13.26
N VAL A 102 3.79 15.40 12.98
CA VAL A 102 3.26 15.45 11.61
C VAL A 102 3.56 16.79 10.95
N LEU A 103 3.31 17.91 11.63
CA LEU A 103 3.60 19.25 11.12
C LEU A 103 5.10 19.46 10.85
N ALA A 104 5.96 18.99 11.76
CA ALA A 104 7.41 19.10 11.59
C ALA A 104 7.91 18.32 10.37
N LEU A 105 7.35 17.13 10.12
CA LEU A 105 7.70 16.31 8.95
C LEU A 105 7.07 16.86 7.66
N GLU A 106 5.87 17.42 7.72
CA GLU A 106 5.23 18.08 6.58
C GLU A 106 6.04 19.28 6.09
N SER A 107 6.60 20.09 6.98
CA SER A 107 7.50 21.19 6.61
C SER A 107 8.78 20.76 5.90
N LEU A 108 9.19 19.48 6.01
CA LEU A 108 10.45 18.98 5.44
C LEU A 108 10.25 18.07 4.22
N PHE A 109 9.14 17.35 4.19
CA PHE A 109 8.84 16.32 3.18
C PHE A 109 7.55 16.61 2.40
N GLY A 110 6.68 17.48 2.91
CA GLY A 110 5.45 17.91 2.24
C GLY A 110 5.72 18.77 1.01
N ASP A 111 6.71 19.67 1.10
CA ASP A 111 7.04 20.61 0.02
C ASP A 111 7.98 20.04 -1.06
N ARG A 112 8.51 18.82 -0.88
CA ARG A 112 9.42 18.18 -1.85
C ARG A 112 8.81 17.89 -3.22
N HIS A 113 7.52 18.14 -3.42
CA HIS A 113 6.85 18.00 -4.72
C HIS A 113 6.66 19.31 -5.50
N LEU A 114 7.08 20.47 -4.96
CA LEU A 114 6.79 21.77 -5.59
C LEU A 114 7.97 22.52 -6.21
N LEU A 115 9.18 21.94 -6.22
CA LEU A 115 10.30 22.54 -6.95
C LEU A 115 11.01 21.50 -7.85
N GLN A 116 10.30 21.10 -8.90
CA GLN A 116 10.94 20.93 -10.21
C GLN A 116 10.65 22.22 -11.00
N LEU A 117 11.55 23.19 -10.89
CA LEU A 117 11.74 24.24 -11.88
C LEU A 117 12.98 23.91 -12.69
#